data_AF-A0A7X4YQE1-F1
#
_entry.id   AF-A0A7X4YQE1-F1
#
_cell.length_a   1.000
_cell.length_b   1.000
_cell.length_c   1.000
_cell.angle_alpha   90.00
_cell.angle_beta   90.00
_cell.angle_gamma   90.00
#
_symmetry.space_group_name_H-M   'P 1'
#
loop_
_entity.id
_entity.type
_entity.pdbx_description
1 polymer ?
#
loop_
_entity_poly.entity_id
_entity_poly.type
_entity_poly.pdbx_seq_one_letter_code
_entity_poly.pdbx_strand_id
1 'polypeptide(L)'
;MGIGANWISAGKLEALQQEGAKVIRGGIAVFYHEEQVYAVDNRCPHLGFPLHMGSLCDGILTCHWHHARFDVCSGGTLDPWADDVPSHDVRVDDGEVWVNPVSRSTGGANKYKLKLKEGLEQNIGIVIAKAVVGLIEAGVPAQHIARIGIEFGTTYGTGWNAGLTILTAMAGSVGKLDKNGTILALYQGLVHVARGSSGRGTRHLLSALPSADVPFERLTEWYRDCIEVRDTQGAEKVLLTAIAKGVGTKQLSDMMLTAATDHFYLDGGHTFDFHSKAIEALEWAEESQKERVLTSLVPMMARPTRSEELHQWQAPLNLVEPIAQAVHALAQHAERAKLAGGAASVPLTADREAQVLEQLLSDTPLQTIALLRDLLVAGTAPARLAQLVALAAAERIVRFHTQNDFGDWVAVLHTFTYAHAVHERLLQSDEPLLQRAIFHGAVAVYLDRFLNVPSAARPKPSAVSSPFDHQELLDMLDLRQQVGPAAQWVTDYMHGGGEPGALLNTLGHALLREDAEFHSFQMYEAAVAEYDRWQAAEGAFAEKARETMLLACARYLAAHAPTARELPHTAKIAWRLHKGERLFEEE
;
A
#
# COMPACT_ATOMS: atom_id res chain seq x y z
N MET A 1 38.25 -19.91 4.69
CA MET A 1 38.74 -21.00 5.56
C MET A 1 37.58 -21.93 5.82
N GLY A 2 37.68 -23.18 5.37
CA GLY A 2 36.56 -24.12 5.22
C GLY A 2 36.01 -24.62 6.55
N ILE A 3 34.69 -24.56 6.69
CA ILE A 3 33.94 -25.24 7.73
C ILE A 3 33.92 -26.72 7.31
N GLY A 4 34.52 -27.61 8.10
CA GLY A 4 34.60 -29.04 7.78
C GLY A 4 33.20 -29.63 7.61
N ALA A 5 32.85 -30.04 6.38
CA ALA A 5 31.58 -30.68 6.08
C ALA A 5 31.60 -32.12 6.63
N ASN A 6 30.86 -32.36 7.71
CA ASN A 6 30.57 -33.72 8.18
C ASN A 6 29.57 -34.36 7.20
N TRP A 7 30.08 -35.13 6.24
CA TRP A 7 29.28 -35.97 5.35
C TRP A 7 28.42 -36.95 6.16
N ILE A 8 27.18 -37.17 5.74
CA ILE A 8 26.24 -38.09 6.38
C ILE A 8 26.18 -39.36 5.53
N SER A 9 26.34 -40.54 6.15
CA SER A 9 26.14 -41.82 5.47
C SER A 9 24.65 -42.03 5.18
N ALA A 10 24.35 -42.42 3.94
CA ALA A 10 23.03 -42.85 3.49
C ALA A 10 22.88 -44.39 3.49
N GLY A 11 23.96 -45.13 3.77
CA GLY A 11 24.03 -46.58 3.74
C GLY A 11 24.76 -47.10 2.50
N LYS A 12 24.76 -48.43 2.35
CA LYS A 12 25.37 -49.11 1.21
C LYS A 12 24.64 -48.81 -0.09
N LEU A 13 25.40 -48.64 -1.17
CA LEU A 13 24.88 -48.45 -2.52
C LEU A 13 23.94 -49.58 -2.94
N GLU A 14 24.30 -50.82 -2.63
CA GLU A 14 23.53 -52.03 -2.97
C GLU A 14 22.13 -52.03 -2.37
N ALA A 15 21.98 -51.51 -1.14
CA ALA A 15 20.68 -51.39 -0.49
C ALA A 15 19.83 -50.30 -1.16
N LEU A 16 20.45 -49.15 -1.48
CA LEU A 16 19.77 -48.06 -2.16
C LEU A 16 19.33 -48.46 -3.59
N GLN A 17 20.11 -49.29 -4.28
CA GLN A 17 19.74 -49.86 -5.59
C GLN A 17 18.47 -50.70 -5.53
N GLN A 18 18.23 -51.42 -4.41
CA GLN A 18 17.05 -52.25 -4.21
C GLN A 18 15.84 -51.44 -3.76
N GLU A 19 16.05 -50.47 -2.87
CA GLU A 19 14.98 -49.63 -2.29
C GLU A 19 14.54 -48.50 -3.24
N GLY A 20 15.40 -48.07 -4.16
CA GLY A 20 15.18 -46.98 -5.12
C GLY A 20 15.27 -45.58 -4.49
N ALA A 21 14.68 -45.37 -3.31
CA ALA A 21 14.75 -44.12 -2.57
C ALA A 21 14.83 -44.34 -1.06
N LYS A 22 15.53 -43.44 -0.36
CA LYS A 22 15.65 -43.46 1.10
C LYS A 22 15.74 -42.06 1.68
N VAL A 23 15.17 -41.84 2.85
CA VAL A 23 15.28 -40.57 3.59
C VAL A 23 16.32 -40.69 4.69
N ILE A 24 17.23 -39.74 4.77
CA ILE A 24 18.30 -39.68 5.77
C ILE A 24 18.12 -38.51 6.74
N ARG A 25 18.98 -38.43 7.76
CA ARG A 25 18.99 -37.35 8.74
C ARG A 25 19.08 -35.99 8.05
N GLY A 26 18.32 -35.01 8.54
CA GLY A 26 18.18 -33.69 7.92
C GLY A 26 16.99 -33.59 6.97
N GLY A 27 16.26 -34.70 6.75
CA GLY A 27 15.11 -34.69 5.85
C GLY A 27 15.53 -34.65 4.39
N ILE A 28 16.65 -35.29 4.04
CA ILE A 28 17.17 -35.37 2.67
C ILE A 28 16.72 -36.70 2.07
N ALA A 29 16.14 -36.66 0.88
CA ALA A 29 15.79 -37.84 0.09
C ALA A 29 16.94 -38.18 -0.86
N VAL A 30 17.40 -39.43 -0.79
CA VAL A 30 18.46 -39.98 -1.62
C VAL A 30 17.83 -40.99 -2.59
N PHE A 31 18.09 -40.84 -3.87
CA PHE A 31 17.53 -41.64 -4.95
C PHE A 31 18.63 -42.36 -5.71
N TYR A 32 18.39 -43.61 -6.08
CA TYR A 32 19.19 -44.31 -7.10
C TYR A 32 18.39 -44.36 -8.40
N HIS A 33 18.95 -43.78 -9.46
CA HIS A 33 18.29 -43.69 -10.76
C HIS A 33 19.33 -43.68 -11.87
N GLU A 34 19.10 -44.49 -12.92
CA GLU A 34 20.00 -44.58 -14.09
C GLU A 34 21.49 -44.74 -13.72
N GLU A 35 21.77 -45.69 -12.83
CA GLU A 35 23.13 -46.01 -12.36
C GLU A 35 23.84 -44.92 -11.55
N GLN A 36 23.12 -43.85 -11.16
CA GLN A 36 23.65 -42.75 -10.37
C GLN A 36 22.85 -42.53 -9.08
N VAL A 37 23.49 -41.85 -8.12
CA VAL A 37 22.88 -41.47 -6.85
C VAL A 37 22.68 -39.96 -6.80
N TYR A 38 21.47 -39.55 -6.45
CA TYR A 38 21.09 -38.15 -6.31
C TYR A 38 20.55 -37.88 -4.91
N ALA A 39 20.68 -36.64 -4.43
CA ALA A 39 20.14 -36.24 -3.14
C ALA A 39 19.53 -34.84 -3.23
N VAL A 40 18.30 -34.70 -2.73
CA VAL A 40 17.55 -33.45 -2.64
C VAL A 40 16.85 -33.35 -1.30
N ASP A 41 16.44 -32.16 -0.88
CA ASP A 41 15.52 -32.03 0.26
C ASP A 41 14.29 -32.91 0.00
N ASN A 42 13.92 -33.74 0.97
CA ASN A 42 12.73 -34.59 0.89
C ASN A 42 11.45 -33.74 0.93
N ARG A 43 11.54 -32.44 1.21
CA ARG A 43 10.39 -31.58 1.35
C ARG A 43 10.12 -30.84 0.04
N CYS A 44 9.00 -31.14 -0.59
CA CYS A 44 8.57 -30.47 -1.80
C CYS A 44 8.52 -28.95 -1.56
N PRO A 45 9.23 -28.14 -2.35
CA PRO A 45 9.29 -26.70 -2.13
C PRO A 45 7.93 -26.02 -2.32
N HIS A 46 6.96 -26.63 -3.02
CA HIS A 46 5.60 -26.10 -3.18
C HIS A 46 4.85 -25.99 -1.85
N LEU A 47 4.40 -27.12 -1.28
CA LEU A 47 3.59 -27.20 -0.06
C LEU A 47 4.11 -28.23 0.95
N GLY A 48 5.35 -28.68 0.79
CA GLY A 48 6.05 -29.47 1.81
C GLY A 48 5.82 -30.99 1.80
N PHE A 49 5.15 -31.53 0.78
CA PHE A 49 4.93 -32.99 0.66
C PHE A 49 6.26 -33.77 0.57
N PRO A 50 6.35 -34.99 1.13
CA PRO A 50 7.56 -35.81 1.03
C PRO A 50 7.85 -36.28 -0.40
N LEU A 51 8.95 -35.83 -1.00
CA LEU A 51 9.34 -36.15 -2.37
C LEU A 51 9.77 -37.61 -2.56
N HIS A 52 10.31 -38.27 -1.53
CA HIS A 52 10.60 -39.72 -1.61
C HIS A 52 9.34 -40.58 -1.80
N MET A 53 8.16 -40.05 -1.47
CA MET A 53 6.89 -40.71 -1.75
C MET A 53 6.41 -40.46 -3.18
N GLY A 54 7.08 -39.60 -3.94
CA GLY A 54 6.78 -39.29 -5.33
C GLY A 54 7.20 -40.39 -6.31
N SER A 55 7.16 -40.06 -7.59
CA SER A 55 7.68 -40.92 -8.66
C SER A 55 8.94 -40.31 -9.29
N LEU A 56 9.87 -41.15 -9.72
CA LEU A 56 11.09 -40.75 -10.44
C LEU A 56 11.19 -41.54 -11.74
N CYS A 57 11.09 -40.84 -12.86
CA CYS A 57 11.15 -41.40 -14.21
C CYS A 57 11.94 -40.47 -15.13
N ASP A 58 12.86 -41.02 -15.93
CA ASP A 58 13.68 -40.26 -16.89
C ASP A 58 14.36 -39.01 -16.29
N GLY A 59 14.88 -39.14 -15.07
CA GLY A 59 15.51 -38.05 -14.31
C GLY A 59 14.54 -37.04 -13.65
N ILE A 60 13.22 -37.19 -13.87
CA ILE A 60 12.19 -36.27 -13.36
C ILE A 60 11.53 -36.81 -12.11
N LEU A 61 11.77 -36.14 -10.98
CA LEU A 61 11.12 -36.36 -9.70
C LEU A 61 9.79 -35.61 -9.65
N THR A 62 8.68 -36.34 -9.52
CA THR A 62 7.31 -35.79 -9.50
C THR A 62 6.68 -35.95 -8.12
N CYS A 63 6.33 -34.84 -7.50
CA CYS A 63 5.63 -34.81 -6.22
C CYS A 63 4.20 -35.37 -6.36
N HIS A 64 3.79 -36.35 -5.54
CA HIS A 64 2.45 -36.95 -5.64
C HIS A 64 1.28 -36.03 -5.29
N TRP A 65 1.50 -34.97 -4.49
CA TRP A 65 0.38 -34.13 -4.05
C TRP A 65 -0.18 -33.23 -5.15
N HIS A 66 0.67 -32.38 -5.74
CA HIS A 66 0.26 -31.40 -6.76
C HIS A 66 0.99 -31.59 -8.10
N HIS A 67 1.72 -32.70 -8.25
CA HIS A 67 2.43 -33.06 -9.48
C HIS A 67 3.50 -32.08 -9.96
N ALA A 68 4.08 -31.30 -9.04
CA ALA A 68 5.29 -30.52 -9.33
C ALA A 68 6.44 -31.45 -9.74
N ARG A 69 7.16 -31.07 -10.80
CA ARG A 69 8.25 -31.86 -11.39
C ARG A 69 9.59 -31.15 -11.19
N PHE A 70 10.60 -31.94 -10.89
CA PHE A 70 11.97 -31.49 -10.63
C PHE A 70 12.97 -32.37 -11.36
N ASP A 71 14.01 -31.77 -11.93
CA ASP A 71 15.21 -32.52 -12.29
C ASP A 71 15.88 -33.02 -10.99
N VAL A 72 16.00 -34.35 -10.82
CA VAL A 72 16.58 -34.95 -9.61
C VAL A 72 18.06 -34.62 -9.44
N CYS A 73 18.76 -34.26 -10.52
CA CYS A 73 20.19 -33.97 -10.51
C CYS A 73 20.49 -32.56 -9.96
N SER A 74 19.85 -31.53 -10.51
CA SER A 74 20.05 -30.13 -10.12
C SER A 74 19.07 -29.66 -9.04
N GLY A 75 17.89 -30.28 -8.95
CA GLY A 75 16.75 -29.80 -8.18
C GLY A 75 15.91 -28.72 -8.89
N GLY A 76 16.27 -28.35 -10.13
CA GLY A 76 15.55 -27.35 -10.90
C GLY A 76 14.12 -27.77 -11.21
N THR A 77 13.15 -26.87 -11.01
CA THR A 77 11.74 -27.16 -11.28
C THR A 77 11.37 -26.95 -12.74
N LEU A 78 10.50 -27.82 -13.26
CA LEU A 78 9.81 -27.60 -14.55
C LEU A 78 8.48 -26.86 -14.38
N ASP A 79 8.06 -26.65 -13.13
CA ASP A 79 6.78 -26.07 -12.75
C ASP A 79 7.02 -24.86 -11.84
N PRO A 80 7.19 -23.63 -12.40
CA PRO A 80 7.70 -22.47 -11.67
C PRO A 80 6.96 -22.10 -10.37
N TRP A 81 5.69 -22.49 -10.24
CA TRP A 81 4.90 -22.30 -9.03
C TRP A 81 5.37 -23.12 -7.82
N ALA A 82 6.23 -24.13 -8.04
CA ALA A 82 6.72 -25.02 -7.00
C ALA A 82 8.05 -24.58 -6.37
N ASP A 83 8.79 -23.62 -6.97
CA ASP A 83 10.20 -23.32 -6.68
C ASP A 83 11.17 -24.50 -6.91
N ASP A 84 12.48 -24.24 -6.98
CA ASP A 84 13.50 -25.29 -7.08
C ASP A 84 13.68 -26.03 -5.74
N VAL A 85 13.87 -27.36 -5.79
CA VAL A 85 14.19 -28.15 -4.60
C VAL A 85 15.71 -28.06 -4.32
N PRO A 86 16.13 -27.80 -3.07
CA PRO A 86 17.55 -27.83 -2.74
C PRO A 86 18.17 -29.20 -3.02
N SER A 87 19.26 -29.21 -3.80
CA SER A 87 20.03 -30.42 -4.12
C SER A 87 21.32 -30.49 -3.30
N HIS A 88 21.81 -31.70 -3.07
CA HIS A 88 22.98 -31.99 -2.23
C HIS A 88 24.08 -32.67 -3.05
N ASP A 89 25.32 -32.54 -2.60
CA ASP A 89 26.44 -33.30 -3.16
C ASP A 89 26.43 -34.72 -2.61
N VAL A 90 26.70 -35.68 -3.49
CA VAL A 90 26.79 -37.10 -3.15
C VAL A 90 28.15 -37.62 -3.61
N ARG A 91 28.72 -38.54 -2.83
CA ARG A 91 29.87 -39.36 -3.25
C ARG A 91 29.67 -40.79 -2.80
N VAL A 92 30.29 -41.73 -3.51
CA VAL A 92 30.29 -43.15 -3.17
C VAL A 92 31.73 -43.58 -2.92
N ASP A 93 32.01 -43.99 -1.69
CA ASP A 93 33.35 -44.41 -1.26
C ASP A 93 33.24 -45.85 -0.71
N ASP A 94 34.01 -46.80 -1.25
CA ASP A 94 34.02 -48.21 -0.83
C ASP A 94 32.62 -48.86 -0.74
N GLY A 95 31.72 -48.49 -1.63
CA GLY A 95 30.33 -49.02 -1.68
C GLY A 95 29.37 -48.36 -0.68
N GLU A 96 29.83 -47.36 0.07
CA GLU A 96 29.01 -46.55 0.99
C GLU A 96 28.65 -45.21 0.34
N VAL A 97 27.37 -44.82 0.43
CA VAL A 97 26.87 -43.55 -0.09
C VAL A 97 26.99 -42.47 0.99
N TRP A 98 27.60 -41.34 0.64
CA TRP A 98 27.78 -40.19 1.53
C TRP A 98 27.13 -38.94 0.92
N VAL A 99 26.41 -38.18 1.74
CA VAL A 99 25.73 -36.95 1.34
C VAL A 99 26.26 -35.75 2.12
N ASN A 100 26.52 -34.65 1.43
CA ASN A 100 26.83 -33.37 2.07
C ASN A 100 25.53 -32.77 2.62
N PRO A 101 25.38 -32.56 3.95
CA PRO A 101 24.15 -32.01 4.51
C PRO A 101 23.89 -30.55 4.13
N VAL A 102 24.90 -29.83 3.63
CA VAL A 102 24.74 -28.48 3.10
C VAL A 102 24.32 -28.60 1.64
N SER A 103 23.17 -28.03 1.30
CA SER A 103 22.68 -28.04 -0.08
C SER A 103 23.55 -27.13 -0.97
N ARG A 104 23.62 -27.46 -2.27
CA ARG A 104 24.32 -26.70 -3.32
C ARG A 104 23.73 -25.30 -3.49
N SER A 105 22.46 -25.10 -3.14
CA SER A 105 21.81 -23.79 -3.19
C SER A 105 21.87 -23.12 -1.82
N THR A 106 22.75 -22.13 -1.66
CA THR A 106 22.76 -21.31 -0.44
C THR A 106 21.59 -20.33 -0.46
N GLY A 107 20.71 -20.42 0.54
CA GLY A 107 19.68 -19.42 0.80
C GLY A 107 20.29 -18.06 1.18
N GLY A 108 19.60 -16.98 0.82
CA GLY A 108 20.04 -15.63 1.16
C GLY A 108 19.16 -14.56 0.53
N ALA A 109 19.29 -13.32 0.99
CA ALA A 109 18.46 -12.20 0.52
C ALA A 109 18.44 -12.05 -1.01
N ASN A 110 19.58 -12.25 -1.69
CA ASN A 110 19.63 -12.15 -3.15
C ASN A 110 18.80 -13.21 -3.87
N LYS A 111 18.75 -14.45 -3.36
CA LYS A 111 17.89 -15.52 -3.89
C LYS A 111 16.42 -15.11 -3.77
N TYR A 112 16.00 -14.62 -2.61
CA TYR A 112 14.62 -14.18 -2.43
C TYR A 112 14.27 -12.92 -3.24
N LYS A 113 15.21 -12.00 -3.48
CA LYS A 113 14.99 -10.88 -4.41
C LYS A 113 14.74 -11.36 -5.83
N LEU A 114 15.52 -12.36 -6.30
CA LEU A 114 15.32 -12.95 -7.62
C LEU A 114 13.96 -13.67 -7.69
N LYS A 115 13.62 -14.48 -6.69
CA LYS A 115 12.31 -15.15 -6.60
C LYS A 115 11.15 -14.17 -6.53
N LEU A 116 11.31 -13.02 -5.86
CA LEU A 116 10.29 -11.97 -5.88
C LEU A 116 10.08 -11.45 -7.31
N LYS A 117 11.17 -11.16 -8.05
CA LYS A 117 11.07 -10.71 -9.45
C LYS A 117 10.39 -11.75 -10.35
N GLU A 118 10.81 -13.01 -10.27
CA GLU A 118 10.18 -14.12 -11.00
C GLU A 118 8.69 -14.25 -10.67
N GLY A 119 8.34 -14.19 -9.39
CA GLY A 119 6.95 -14.25 -8.92
C GLY A 119 6.09 -13.09 -9.42
N LEU A 120 6.64 -11.87 -9.48
CA LEU A 120 5.98 -10.70 -10.04
C LEU A 120 5.78 -10.84 -11.56
N GLU A 121 6.82 -11.21 -12.30
CA GLU A 121 6.81 -11.38 -13.76
C GLU A 121 5.81 -12.45 -14.21
N GLN A 122 5.73 -13.56 -13.48
CA GLN A 122 4.87 -14.69 -13.78
C GLN A 122 3.49 -14.60 -13.09
N ASN A 123 3.29 -13.56 -12.26
CA ASN A 123 2.09 -13.35 -11.46
C ASN A 123 1.71 -14.57 -10.59
N ILE A 124 2.69 -15.14 -9.89
CA ILE A 124 2.53 -16.34 -9.05
C ILE A 124 2.50 -15.96 -7.56
N GLY A 125 1.30 -15.95 -6.98
CA GLY A 125 1.06 -15.50 -5.60
C GLY A 125 1.89 -16.24 -4.54
N ILE A 126 1.97 -17.57 -4.58
CA ILE A 126 2.72 -18.33 -3.57
C ILE A 126 4.23 -18.07 -3.62
N VAL A 127 4.79 -17.83 -4.81
CA VAL A 127 6.22 -17.49 -4.98
C VAL A 127 6.49 -16.10 -4.42
N ILE A 128 5.61 -15.12 -4.70
CA ILE A 128 5.67 -13.78 -4.08
C ILE A 128 5.63 -13.90 -2.56
N ALA A 129 4.68 -14.66 -2.00
CA ALA A 129 4.54 -14.85 -0.55
C ALA A 129 5.80 -15.41 0.10
N LYS A 130 6.36 -16.49 -0.46
CA LYS A 130 7.61 -17.12 0.04
C LYS A 130 8.80 -16.18 -0.06
N ALA A 131 8.90 -15.41 -1.14
CA ALA A 131 9.95 -14.43 -1.32
C ALA A 131 9.87 -13.31 -0.27
N VAL A 132 8.67 -12.78 0.00
CA VAL A 132 8.45 -11.77 1.06
C VAL A 132 8.84 -12.31 2.42
N VAL A 133 8.37 -13.50 2.80
CA VAL A 133 8.75 -14.15 4.06
C VAL A 133 10.27 -14.30 4.16
N GLY A 134 10.90 -14.86 3.13
CA GLY A 134 12.35 -15.05 3.10
C GLY A 134 13.16 -13.75 3.20
N LEU A 135 12.68 -12.66 2.60
CA LEU A 135 13.31 -11.34 2.68
C LEU A 135 13.19 -10.72 4.07
N ILE A 136 12.01 -10.80 4.69
CA ILE A 136 11.79 -10.31 6.06
C ILE A 136 12.63 -11.11 7.05
N GLU A 137 12.70 -12.43 6.91
CA GLU A 137 13.54 -13.30 7.75
C GLU A 137 15.04 -13.06 7.54
N ALA A 138 15.44 -12.69 6.33
CA ALA A 138 16.81 -12.27 6.03
C ALA A 138 17.13 -10.83 6.51
N GLY A 139 16.21 -10.16 7.21
CA GLY A 139 16.41 -8.81 7.75
C GLY A 139 16.42 -7.70 6.70
N VAL A 140 15.83 -7.94 5.52
CA VAL A 140 15.70 -6.90 4.49
C VAL A 140 14.61 -5.90 4.91
N PRO A 141 14.90 -4.58 4.94
CA PRO A 141 13.90 -3.56 5.27
C PRO A 141 12.67 -3.65 4.35
N ALA A 142 11.47 -3.50 4.92
CA ALA A 142 10.21 -3.58 4.19
C ALA A 142 10.15 -2.63 2.98
N GLN A 143 10.64 -1.40 3.15
CA GLN A 143 10.70 -0.41 2.08
C GLN A 143 11.61 -0.84 0.92
N HIS A 144 12.71 -1.56 1.20
CA HIS A 144 13.57 -2.12 0.14
C HIS A 144 12.89 -3.26 -0.63
N ILE A 145 11.98 -3.98 0.01
CA ILE A 145 11.16 -5.02 -0.63
C ILE A 145 10.10 -4.34 -1.52
N ALA A 146 9.40 -3.34 -1.00
CA ALA A 146 8.40 -2.56 -1.74
C ALA A 146 9.00 -1.88 -2.99
N ARG A 147 10.24 -1.39 -2.88
CA ARG A 147 11.00 -0.82 -4.00
C ARG A 147 11.13 -1.74 -5.21
N ILE A 148 11.24 -3.06 -5.00
CA ILE A 148 11.27 -4.05 -6.11
C ILE A 148 9.92 -4.07 -6.83
N GLY A 149 8.82 -4.02 -6.08
CA GLY A 149 7.47 -3.93 -6.65
C GLY A 149 7.20 -2.61 -7.36
N ILE A 150 7.68 -1.48 -6.81
CA ILE A 150 7.56 -0.16 -7.44
C ILE A 150 8.31 -0.12 -8.78
N GLU A 151 9.54 -0.62 -8.81
CA GLU A 151 10.33 -0.77 -10.05
C GLU A 151 9.58 -1.58 -11.09
N PHE A 152 9.08 -2.75 -10.69
CA PHE A 152 8.38 -3.67 -11.56
C PHE A 152 7.07 -3.05 -12.10
N GLY A 153 6.21 -2.53 -11.23
CA GLY A 153 4.91 -1.98 -11.62
C GLY A 153 5.01 -0.73 -12.50
N THR A 154 6.01 0.13 -12.27
CA THR A 154 6.26 1.31 -13.12
C THR A 154 6.96 0.96 -14.44
N THR A 155 7.59 -0.21 -14.53
CA THR A 155 8.21 -0.73 -15.76
C THR A 155 7.23 -1.50 -16.63
N TYR A 156 6.42 -2.39 -16.04
CA TYR A 156 5.54 -3.34 -16.72
C TYR A 156 4.06 -2.98 -16.55
N GLY A 157 3.70 -1.70 -16.66
CA GLY A 157 2.35 -1.21 -16.43
C GLY A 157 1.89 -0.18 -17.45
N THR A 158 0.62 0.22 -17.37
CA THR A 158 0.04 1.31 -18.17
C THR A 158 0.16 2.69 -17.50
N GLY A 159 0.81 2.76 -16.34
CA GLY A 159 0.87 3.93 -15.48
C GLY A 159 0.73 3.54 -14.01
N TRP A 160 0.72 4.56 -13.14
CA TRP A 160 0.45 4.40 -11.71
C TRP A 160 -0.98 3.89 -11.51
N ASN A 161 -1.18 2.94 -10.59
CA ASN A 161 -2.46 2.26 -10.41
C ASN A 161 -2.70 1.85 -8.95
N ALA A 162 -3.87 1.25 -8.69
CA ALA A 162 -4.26 0.76 -7.36
C ALA A 162 -3.22 -0.15 -6.71
N GLY A 163 -2.58 -1.06 -7.46
CA GLY A 163 -1.56 -1.98 -6.90
C GLY A 163 -0.34 -1.24 -6.36
N LEU A 164 0.18 -0.27 -7.12
CA LEU A 164 1.30 0.59 -6.67
C LEU A 164 0.92 1.46 -5.48
N THR A 165 -0.32 1.97 -5.46
CA THR A 165 -0.87 2.72 -4.32
C THR A 165 -0.98 1.85 -3.07
N ILE A 166 -1.51 0.62 -3.16
CA ILE A 166 -1.59 -0.33 -2.05
C ILE A 166 -0.20 -0.64 -1.51
N LEU A 167 0.74 -0.99 -2.40
CA LEU A 167 2.10 -1.35 -1.99
C LEU A 167 2.78 -0.21 -1.23
N THR A 168 2.64 1.02 -1.73
CA THR A 168 3.25 2.19 -1.09
C THR A 168 2.58 2.48 0.26
N ALA A 169 1.25 2.50 0.31
CA ALA A 169 0.49 2.74 1.54
C ALA A 169 0.81 1.71 2.64
N MET A 170 0.88 0.44 2.26
CA MET A 170 1.22 -0.64 3.19
C MET A 170 2.68 -0.59 3.64
N ALA A 171 3.62 -0.26 2.74
CA ALA A 171 5.02 -0.09 3.09
C ALA A 171 5.28 1.11 4.03
N GLY A 172 4.47 2.18 3.93
CA GLY A 172 4.49 3.30 4.87
C GLY A 172 3.92 2.94 6.25
N SER A 173 2.98 1.98 6.29
CA SER A 173 2.27 1.60 7.52
C SER A 173 2.95 0.49 8.33
N VAL A 174 4.01 -0.15 7.82
CA VAL A 174 4.65 -1.30 8.50
C VAL A 174 5.16 -1.01 9.91
N GLY A 175 5.47 0.26 10.23
CA GLY A 175 5.88 0.66 11.59
C GLY A 175 4.79 0.49 12.65
N LYS A 176 3.53 0.29 12.24
CA LYS A 176 2.39 0.02 13.13
C LYS A 176 2.02 -1.46 13.22
N LEU A 177 2.71 -2.31 12.45
CA LEU A 177 2.39 -3.70 12.30
C LEU A 177 3.45 -4.56 12.97
N ASP A 178 3.02 -5.67 13.56
CA ASP A 178 3.94 -6.74 13.93
C ASP A 178 4.54 -7.42 12.68
N LYS A 179 5.42 -8.41 12.90
CA LYS A 179 6.09 -9.13 11.81
C LYS A 179 5.12 -9.82 10.86
N ASN A 180 4.04 -10.41 11.37
CA ASN A 180 3.04 -11.09 10.53
C ASN A 180 2.24 -10.07 9.71
N GLY A 181 1.83 -8.97 10.34
CA GLY A 181 1.19 -7.85 9.67
C GLY A 181 2.07 -7.28 8.57
N THR A 182 3.36 -7.07 8.84
CA THR A 182 4.35 -6.59 7.84
C THR A 182 4.44 -7.53 6.63
N ILE A 183 4.49 -8.84 6.85
CA ILE A 183 4.51 -9.83 5.76
C ILE A 183 3.23 -9.75 4.93
N LEU A 184 2.06 -9.69 5.56
CA LEU A 184 0.78 -9.57 4.86
C LEU A 184 0.67 -8.26 4.08
N ALA A 185 1.11 -7.14 4.65
CA ALA A 185 1.04 -5.82 4.02
C ALA A 185 1.86 -5.78 2.71
N LEU A 186 3.11 -6.27 2.77
CA LEU A 186 3.98 -6.36 1.59
C LEU A 186 3.44 -7.37 0.57
N TYR A 187 2.97 -8.53 1.03
CA TYR A 187 2.43 -9.56 0.16
C TYR A 187 1.20 -9.07 -0.62
N GLN A 188 0.24 -8.45 0.07
CA GLN A 188 -0.95 -7.84 -0.55
C GLN A 188 -0.54 -6.83 -1.62
N GLY A 189 0.31 -5.85 -1.26
CA GLY A 189 0.79 -4.85 -2.21
C GLY A 189 1.47 -5.45 -3.45
N LEU A 190 2.40 -6.40 -3.25
CA LEU A 190 3.15 -7.02 -4.35
C LEU A 190 2.28 -7.88 -5.26
N VAL A 191 1.29 -8.61 -4.72
CA VAL A 191 0.33 -9.37 -5.54
C VAL A 191 -0.56 -8.45 -6.36
N HIS A 192 -1.04 -7.34 -5.78
CA HIS A 192 -1.85 -6.37 -6.54
C HIS A 192 -1.03 -5.67 -7.62
N VAL A 193 0.25 -5.38 -7.38
CA VAL A 193 1.18 -4.92 -8.41
C VAL A 193 1.34 -5.96 -9.53
N ALA A 194 1.61 -7.23 -9.18
CA ALA A 194 1.74 -8.31 -10.16
C ALA A 194 0.49 -8.47 -11.04
N ARG A 195 -0.70 -8.46 -10.41
CA ARG A 195 -1.99 -8.53 -11.11
C ARG A 195 -2.20 -7.34 -12.06
N GLY A 196 -1.88 -6.12 -11.60
CA GLY A 196 -2.01 -4.90 -12.41
C GLY A 196 -1.05 -4.84 -13.61
N SER A 197 0.08 -5.55 -13.52
CA SER A 197 1.11 -5.64 -14.56
C SER A 197 1.03 -6.91 -15.43
N SER A 198 0.18 -7.87 -15.07
CA SER A 198 0.10 -9.16 -15.76
C SER A 198 -0.25 -9.00 -17.25
N GLY A 199 0.53 -9.66 -18.10
CA GLY A 199 0.37 -9.61 -19.56
C GLY A 199 0.75 -8.27 -20.21
N ARG A 200 1.35 -7.32 -19.47
CA ARG A 200 1.77 -6.01 -20.00
C ARG A 200 3.23 -6.05 -20.46
N GLY A 201 3.52 -5.30 -21.52
CA GLY A 201 4.88 -5.08 -22.01
C GLY A 201 5.62 -4.00 -21.22
N THR A 202 6.90 -3.80 -21.56
CA THR A 202 7.69 -2.69 -20.99
C THR A 202 7.15 -1.35 -21.46
N ARG A 203 6.93 -0.42 -20.53
CA ARG A 203 6.65 0.97 -20.86
C ARG A 203 7.95 1.66 -21.31
N HIS A 204 7.95 2.12 -22.55
CA HIS A 204 9.04 2.88 -23.15
C HIS A 204 8.83 4.37 -22.90
N LEU A 205 9.80 5.02 -22.26
CA LEU A 205 9.77 6.46 -21.98
C LEU A 205 10.22 7.24 -23.22
N LEU A 206 9.69 8.45 -23.38
CA LEU A 206 10.23 9.46 -24.29
C LEU A 206 11.59 9.97 -23.78
N SER A 207 12.26 10.79 -24.58
CA SER A 207 13.47 11.50 -24.18
C SER A 207 13.18 12.95 -23.78
N ALA A 208 14.02 13.51 -22.91
CA ALA A 208 14.04 14.93 -22.61
C ALA A 208 14.24 15.78 -23.89
N LEU A 209 13.86 17.05 -23.82
CA LEU A 209 14.07 18.01 -24.92
C LEU A 209 15.58 18.22 -25.18
N PRO A 210 16.01 18.26 -26.46
CA PRO A 210 17.40 18.51 -26.79
C PRO A 210 17.80 19.95 -26.43
N SER A 211 18.83 20.11 -25.59
CA SER A 211 19.41 21.41 -25.17
C SER A 211 18.38 22.43 -24.62
N ALA A 212 18.01 22.30 -23.35
CA ALA A 212 17.05 23.21 -22.73
C ALA A 212 17.70 24.10 -21.65
N ASP A 213 18.24 25.25 -22.06
CA ASP A 213 18.42 26.41 -21.18
C ASP A 213 17.06 27.10 -20.92
N VAL A 214 16.07 26.28 -20.56
CA VAL A 214 14.70 26.72 -20.25
C VAL A 214 14.57 26.81 -18.73
N PRO A 215 14.15 27.96 -18.17
CA PRO A 215 13.90 28.10 -16.73
C PRO A 215 12.81 27.13 -16.26
N PHE A 216 12.86 26.72 -14.99
CA PHE A 216 11.91 25.76 -14.43
C PHE A 216 10.47 26.30 -14.42
N GLU A 217 10.30 27.61 -14.25
CA GLU A 217 9.02 28.30 -14.32
C GLU A 217 8.37 28.11 -15.68
N ARG A 218 9.16 28.20 -16.77
CA ARG A 218 8.67 27.96 -18.12
C ARG A 218 8.34 26.49 -18.37
N LEU A 219 9.10 25.55 -17.79
CA LEU A 219 8.74 24.13 -17.84
C LEU A 219 7.42 23.85 -17.11
N THR A 220 7.17 24.55 -16.00
CA THR A 220 5.91 24.45 -15.26
C THR A 220 4.73 24.95 -16.09
N GLU A 221 4.87 26.10 -16.77
CA GLU A 221 3.87 26.61 -17.72
C GLU A 221 3.59 25.59 -18.83
N TRP A 222 4.62 25.07 -19.49
CA TRP A 222 4.45 24.08 -20.56
C TRP A 222 3.83 22.78 -20.09
N TYR A 223 4.19 22.29 -18.90
CA TYR A 223 3.60 21.08 -18.36
C TYR A 223 2.09 21.25 -18.17
N ARG A 224 1.67 22.38 -17.57
CA ARG A 224 0.26 22.71 -17.37
C ARG A 224 -0.49 22.89 -18.69
N ASP A 225 0.10 23.58 -19.66
CA ASP A 225 -0.48 23.74 -21.00
C ASP A 225 -0.69 22.38 -21.69
N CYS A 226 0.29 21.47 -21.61
CA CYS A 226 0.16 20.10 -22.10
C CYS A 226 -0.99 19.36 -21.41
N ILE A 227 -1.13 19.48 -20.09
CA ILE A 227 -2.25 18.86 -19.35
C ILE A 227 -3.61 19.44 -19.78
N GLU A 228 -3.72 20.76 -19.92
CA GLU A 228 -4.97 21.42 -20.34
C GLU A 228 -5.46 20.86 -21.68
N VAL A 229 -4.55 20.74 -22.65
CA VAL A 229 -4.87 20.24 -24.00
C VAL A 229 -4.78 18.71 -24.11
N ARG A 230 -4.61 17.99 -22.99
CA ARG A 230 -4.56 16.52 -22.90
C ARG A 230 -3.41 15.89 -23.70
N ASP A 231 -2.30 16.61 -23.90
CA ASP A 231 -1.08 16.13 -24.55
C ASP A 231 -0.14 15.45 -23.53
N THR A 232 -0.39 14.16 -23.28
CA THR A 232 0.43 13.37 -22.36
C THR A 232 1.85 13.13 -22.85
N GLN A 233 2.10 13.14 -24.17
CA GLN A 233 3.44 12.98 -24.71
C GLN A 233 4.27 14.24 -24.49
N GLY A 234 3.70 15.42 -24.75
CA GLY A 234 4.31 16.70 -24.43
C GLY A 234 4.60 16.83 -22.93
N ALA A 235 3.62 16.52 -22.09
CA ALA A 235 3.78 16.54 -20.64
C ALA A 235 4.90 15.60 -20.14
N GLU A 236 4.99 14.39 -20.68
CA GLU A 236 6.06 13.45 -20.35
C GLU A 236 7.44 14.00 -20.74
N LYS A 237 7.59 14.59 -21.94
CA LYS A 237 8.86 15.20 -22.36
C LYS A 237 9.25 16.40 -21.50
N VAL A 238 8.29 17.25 -21.12
CA VAL A 238 8.55 18.40 -20.23
C VAL A 238 9.00 17.92 -18.85
N LEU A 239 8.30 16.93 -18.27
CA LEU A 239 8.66 16.33 -16.99
C LEU A 239 10.05 15.71 -17.01
N LEU A 240 10.36 14.90 -18.03
CA LEU A 240 11.69 14.30 -18.21
C LEU A 240 12.78 15.36 -18.40
N THR A 241 12.46 16.49 -19.04
CA THR A 241 13.39 17.61 -19.17
C THR A 241 13.66 18.25 -17.81
N ALA A 242 12.64 18.44 -16.97
CA ALA A 242 12.82 18.96 -15.61
C ALA A 242 13.66 18.00 -14.75
N ILE A 243 13.41 16.69 -14.83
CA ILE A 243 14.19 15.67 -14.12
C ILE A 243 15.65 15.69 -14.59
N ALA A 244 15.91 15.71 -15.89
CA ALA A 244 17.26 15.74 -16.45
C ALA A 244 18.05 17.01 -16.07
N LYS A 245 17.37 18.12 -15.76
CA LYS A 245 17.96 19.35 -15.23
C LYS A 245 18.30 19.28 -13.73
N GLY A 246 17.98 18.17 -13.04
CA GLY A 246 18.21 18.00 -11.62
C GLY A 246 17.23 18.77 -10.73
N VAL A 247 16.03 19.08 -11.23
CA VAL A 247 14.98 19.72 -10.42
C VAL A 247 14.60 18.79 -9.26
N GLY A 248 14.50 19.36 -8.05
CA GLY A 248 14.21 18.60 -6.83
C GLY A 248 12.80 18.02 -6.80
N THR A 249 12.62 16.91 -6.08
CA THR A 249 11.33 16.19 -5.97
C THR A 249 10.19 17.09 -5.50
N LYS A 250 10.44 18.00 -4.54
CA LYS A 250 9.45 18.98 -4.07
C LYS A 250 8.91 19.86 -5.21
N GLN A 251 9.82 20.44 -6.01
CA GLN A 251 9.43 21.30 -7.13
C GLN A 251 8.72 20.51 -8.25
N LEU A 252 9.17 19.29 -8.54
CA LEU A 252 8.49 18.41 -9.50
C LEU A 252 7.07 18.04 -9.02
N SER A 253 6.93 17.71 -7.74
CA SER A 253 5.64 17.46 -7.09
C SER A 253 4.72 18.68 -7.21
N ASP A 254 5.22 19.87 -6.88
CA ASP A 254 4.45 21.12 -6.96
C ASP A 254 3.98 21.40 -8.40
N MET A 255 4.84 21.23 -9.40
CA MET A 255 4.49 21.36 -10.82
C MET A 255 3.36 20.40 -11.22
N MET A 256 3.48 19.11 -10.86
CA MET A 256 2.52 18.08 -11.25
C MET A 256 1.18 18.24 -10.52
N LEU A 257 1.20 18.48 -9.21
CA LEU A 257 -0.01 18.67 -8.40
C LEU A 257 -0.70 19.99 -8.72
N THR A 258 0.04 21.02 -9.15
CA THR A 258 -0.56 22.25 -9.66
C THR A 258 -1.37 21.91 -10.91
N ALA A 259 -0.81 21.21 -11.89
CA ALA A 259 -1.59 20.78 -13.06
C ALA A 259 -2.80 19.89 -12.68
N ALA A 260 -2.64 18.98 -11.71
CA ALA A 260 -3.72 18.12 -11.22
C ALA A 260 -4.86 18.88 -10.51
N THR A 261 -4.61 20.12 -10.08
CA THR A 261 -5.60 20.95 -9.38
C THR A 261 -6.09 22.13 -10.21
N ASP A 262 -5.62 22.29 -11.45
CA ASP A 262 -6.17 23.30 -12.39
C ASP A 262 -7.65 23.09 -12.66
N HIS A 263 -8.10 21.85 -12.50
CA HIS A 263 -9.49 21.44 -12.51
C HIS A 263 -9.91 20.86 -11.15
N PHE A 264 -11.21 20.79 -10.95
CA PHE A 264 -11.79 20.53 -9.64
C PHE A 264 -11.86 19.02 -9.42
N TYR A 265 -11.28 18.58 -8.31
CA TYR A 265 -11.47 17.24 -7.75
C TYR A 265 -11.46 16.12 -8.82
N LEU A 266 -10.35 16.04 -9.58
CA LEU A 266 -10.22 15.16 -10.74
C LEU A 266 -10.41 13.69 -10.38
N ASP A 267 -11.24 12.99 -11.15
CA ASP A 267 -11.57 11.57 -10.97
C ASP A 267 -12.00 11.21 -9.54
N GLY A 268 -12.83 12.05 -8.93
CA GLY A 268 -13.29 11.83 -7.55
C GLY A 268 -12.17 11.96 -6.51
N GLY A 269 -11.07 12.64 -6.86
CA GLY A 269 -9.88 12.79 -6.03
C GLY A 269 -8.73 11.85 -6.38
N HIS A 270 -8.98 10.82 -7.22
CA HIS A 270 -7.98 9.78 -7.53
C HIS A 270 -6.75 10.28 -8.29
N THR A 271 -6.87 11.40 -8.99
CA THR A 271 -5.67 11.98 -9.62
C THR A 271 -4.72 12.49 -8.54
N PHE A 272 -5.22 13.18 -7.51
CA PHE A 272 -4.37 13.81 -6.50
C PHE A 272 -3.78 12.79 -5.52
N ASP A 273 -4.58 11.82 -5.04
CA ASP A 273 -4.13 10.81 -4.09
C ASP A 273 -3.03 9.91 -4.69
N PHE A 274 -3.12 9.53 -5.96
CA PHE A 274 -2.12 8.71 -6.65
C PHE A 274 -0.84 9.51 -6.88
N HIS A 275 -0.94 10.79 -7.22
CA HIS A 275 0.25 11.66 -7.28
C HIS A 275 0.93 11.73 -5.91
N SER A 276 0.17 12.02 -4.85
CA SER A 276 0.69 12.07 -3.47
C SER A 276 1.41 10.77 -3.10
N LYS A 277 0.78 9.62 -3.39
CA LYS A 277 1.36 8.32 -3.05
C LYS A 277 2.57 7.96 -3.90
N ALA A 278 2.60 8.31 -5.18
CA ALA A 278 3.78 8.12 -6.01
C ALA A 278 4.97 8.99 -5.57
N ILE A 279 4.71 10.20 -5.06
CA ILE A 279 5.75 11.05 -4.50
C ILE A 279 6.29 10.47 -3.19
N GLU A 280 5.45 9.92 -2.33
CA GLU A 280 5.87 9.18 -1.13
C GLU A 280 6.73 7.96 -1.48
N ALA A 281 6.38 7.22 -2.54
CA ALA A 281 7.18 6.10 -3.02
C ALA A 281 8.62 6.50 -3.39
N LEU A 282 8.86 7.77 -3.78
CA LEU A 282 10.20 8.27 -4.07
C LEU A 282 11.09 8.41 -2.83
N GLU A 283 10.53 8.44 -1.61
CA GLU A 283 11.32 8.47 -0.37
C GLU A 283 12.14 7.20 -0.18
N TRP A 284 11.69 6.08 -0.78
CA TRP A 284 12.35 4.77 -0.68
C TRP A 284 12.83 4.24 -2.02
N ALA A 285 12.43 4.86 -3.13
CA ALA A 285 12.88 4.51 -4.47
C ALA A 285 14.36 4.83 -4.68
N GLU A 286 15.00 4.14 -5.63
CA GLU A 286 16.31 4.56 -6.11
C GLU A 286 16.17 5.81 -6.99
N GLU A 287 17.20 6.67 -7.02
CA GLU A 287 17.20 7.87 -7.87
C GLU A 287 16.97 7.51 -9.36
N SER A 288 17.48 6.34 -9.79
CA SER A 288 17.28 5.77 -11.13
C SER A 288 15.81 5.46 -11.46
N GLN A 289 14.94 5.33 -10.45
CA GLN A 289 13.52 5.01 -10.61
C GLN A 289 12.64 6.26 -10.69
N LYS A 290 13.17 7.45 -10.37
CA LYS A 290 12.42 8.72 -10.32
C LYS A 290 11.67 9.01 -11.61
N GLU A 291 12.34 8.85 -12.76
CA GLU A 291 11.72 9.05 -14.08
C GLU A 291 10.53 8.13 -14.29
N ARG A 292 10.68 6.83 -13.99
CA ARG A 292 9.60 5.85 -14.19
C ARG A 292 8.42 6.10 -13.25
N VAL A 293 8.69 6.39 -11.98
CA VAL A 293 7.65 6.69 -10.99
C VAL A 293 6.85 7.92 -11.40
N LEU A 294 7.50 9.07 -11.62
CA LEU A 294 6.77 10.31 -11.92
C LEU A 294 6.08 10.27 -13.28
N THR A 295 6.74 9.75 -14.31
CA THR A 295 6.10 9.67 -15.64
C THR A 295 4.96 8.65 -15.67
N SER A 296 4.90 7.69 -14.75
CA SER A 296 3.78 6.73 -14.68
C SER A 296 2.44 7.40 -14.31
N LEU A 297 2.46 8.61 -13.75
CA LEU A 297 1.25 9.39 -13.44
C LEU A 297 0.66 10.09 -14.67
N VAL A 298 1.51 10.48 -15.64
CA VAL A 298 1.09 11.28 -16.80
C VAL A 298 -0.07 10.67 -17.61
N PRO A 299 -0.16 9.34 -17.85
CA PRO A 299 -1.30 8.74 -18.52
C PRO A 299 -2.66 9.06 -17.90
N MET A 300 -2.74 9.24 -16.58
CA MET A 300 -4.01 9.52 -15.90
C MET A 300 -4.54 10.93 -16.24
N MET A 301 -3.65 11.83 -16.63
CA MET A 301 -4.00 13.20 -17.02
C MET A 301 -4.58 13.29 -18.45
N ALA A 302 -4.60 12.20 -19.22
CA ALA A 302 -5.14 12.20 -20.58
C ALA A 302 -6.64 12.51 -20.60
N ARG A 303 -7.41 11.82 -19.75
CA ARG A 303 -8.88 11.85 -19.77
C ARG A 303 -9.52 11.87 -18.38
N PRO A 304 -9.07 12.73 -17.45
CA PRO A 304 -9.69 12.79 -16.15
C PRO A 304 -11.09 13.39 -16.26
N THR A 305 -11.98 12.91 -15.40
CA THR A 305 -13.29 13.52 -15.12
C THR A 305 -13.04 14.79 -14.32
N ARG A 306 -13.52 15.93 -14.83
CA ARG A 306 -13.42 17.23 -14.17
C ARG A 306 -14.69 17.49 -13.36
N SER A 307 -14.59 17.61 -12.03
CA SER A 307 -15.78 17.66 -11.18
C SER A 307 -16.63 18.92 -11.40
N GLU A 308 -16.03 20.01 -11.86
CA GLU A 308 -16.75 21.23 -12.25
C GLU A 308 -17.70 21.04 -13.44
N GLU A 309 -17.54 19.97 -14.21
CA GLU A 309 -18.43 19.60 -15.32
C GLU A 309 -19.63 18.76 -14.85
N LEU A 310 -19.62 18.29 -13.59
CA LEU A 310 -20.64 17.42 -13.03
C LEU A 310 -21.81 18.21 -12.44
N HIS A 311 -23.01 17.66 -12.59
CA HIS A 311 -24.25 18.28 -12.11
C HIS A 311 -24.19 18.68 -10.63
N GLN A 312 -23.69 17.79 -9.77
CA GLN A 312 -23.65 17.99 -8.32
C GLN A 312 -22.76 19.16 -7.86
N TRP A 313 -21.81 19.61 -8.68
CA TRP A 313 -20.96 20.77 -8.40
C TRP A 313 -21.53 22.09 -8.94
N GLN A 314 -22.49 22.01 -9.86
CA GLN A 314 -23.07 23.17 -10.55
C GLN A 314 -24.50 23.49 -10.06
N ALA A 315 -25.27 22.49 -9.64
CA ALA A 315 -26.69 22.62 -9.32
C ALA A 315 -27.12 21.71 -8.15
N PRO A 316 -28.14 22.11 -7.35
CA PRO A 316 -28.89 23.37 -7.43
C PRO A 316 -28.09 24.59 -6.94
N LEU A 317 -26.93 24.37 -6.32
CA LEU A 317 -26.03 25.40 -5.84
C LEU A 317 -24.72 25.33 -6.63
N ASN A 318 -24.27 26.46 -7.18
CA ASN A 318 -22.98 26.54 -7.87
C ASN A 318 -21.85 26.59 -6.83
N LEU A 319 -21.00 25.56 -6.81
CA LEU A 319 -19.86 25.42 -5.92
C LEU A 319 -18.54 25.85 -6.59
N VAL A 320 -18.52 25.91 -7.92
CA VAL A 320 -17.32 26.19 -8.73
C VAL A 320 -16.93 27.66 -8.68
N GLU A 321 -17.88 28.56 -8.96
CA GLU A 321 -17.61 30.00 -9.04
C GLU A 321 -17.10 30.59 -7.71
N PRO A 322 -17.69 30.29 -6.53
CA PRO A 322 -17.18 30.79 -5.25
C PRO A 322 -15.76 30.32 -4.92
N ILE A 323 -15.38 29.09 -5.31
CA ILE A 323 -14.01 28.62 -5.17
C ILE A 323 -13.07 29.39 -6.09
N ALA A 324 -13.43 29.57 -7.36
CA ALA A 324 -12.62 30.34 -8.30
C ALA A 324 -12.37 31.78 -7.80
N GLN A 325 -13.40 32.42 -7.23
CA GLN A 325 -13.28 33.72 -6.59
C GLN A 325 -12.38 33.69 -5.35
N ALA A 326 -12.49 32.66 -4.50
CA ALA A 326 -11.62 32.48 -3.33
C ALA A 326 -10.14 32.32 -3.73
N VAL A 327 -9.86 31.47 -4.72
CA VAL A 327 -8.51 31.24 -5.25
C VAL A 327 -7.93 32.53 -5.84
N HIS A 328 -8.73 33.29 -6.60
CA HIS A 328 -8.30 34.59 -7.13
C HIS A 328 -7.96 35.59 -6.01
N ALA A 329 -8.76 35.64 -4.94
CA ALA A 329 -8.50 36.50 -3.78
C ALA A 329 -7.20 36.10 -3.06
N LEU A 330 -6.92 34.80 -2.92
CA LEU A 330 -5.68 34.30 -2.34
C LEU A 330 -4.46 34.69 -3.17
N ALA A 331 -4.53 34.55 -4.50
CA ALA A 331 -3.45 34.97 -5.39
C ALA A 331 -3.17 36.47 -5.26
N GLN A 332 -4.20 37.32 -5.25
CA GLN A 332 -4.05 38.75 -5.03
C GLN A 332 -3.44 39.09 -3.66
N HIS A 333 -3.83 38.35 -2.62
CA HIS A 333 -3.29 38.55 -1.28
C HIS A 333 -1.81 38.14 -1.19
N ALA A 334 -1.44 36.99 -1.77
CA ALA A 334 -0.07 36.50 -1.77
C ALA A 334 0.89 37.49 -2.45
N GLU A 335 0.49 38.09 -3.57
CA GLU A 335 1.29 39.12 -4.25
C GLU A 335 1.47 40.38 -3.37
N ARG A 336 0.43 40.81 -2.65
CA ARG A 336 0.54 41.93 -1.69
C ARG A 336 1.43 41.60 -0.50
N ALA A 337 1.31 40.39 0.05
CA ALA A 337 2.10 39.93 1.20
C ALA A 337 3.60 39.82 0.85
N LYS A 338 3.93 39.35 -0.37
CA LYS A 338 5.32 39.36 -0.88
C LYS A 338 5.92 40.77 -0.87
N LEU A 339 5.15 41.77 -1.32
CA LEU A 339 5.57 43.18 -1.32
C LEU A 339 5.73 43.77 0.09
N ALA A 340 4.99 43.25 1.08
CA ALA A 340 4.98 43.72 2.46
C ALA A 340 6.00 43.01 3.38
N GLY A 341 6.85 42.12 2.86
CA GLY A 341 7.86 41.40 3.64
C GLY A 341 7.36 40.09 4.30
N GLY A 342 6.23 39.55 3.84
CA GLY A 342 5.64 38.30 4.32
C GLY A 342 4.52 38.50 5.36
N ALA A 343 3.65 37.49 5.48
CA ALA A 343 2.62 37.44 6.52
C ALA A 343 3.06 36.49 7.64
N ALA A 344 2.87 36.88 8.90
CA ALA A 344 3.10 35.99 10.03
C ALA A 344 2.05 34.87 10.03
N SER A 345 2.47 33.64 10.35
CA SER A 345 1.50 32.55 10.52
C SER A 345 0.66 32.80 11.77
N VAL A 346 -0.67 32.66 11.62
CA VAL A 346 -1.63 32.80 12.71
C VAL A 346 -2.13 31.41 13.10
N PRO A 347 -1.73 30.87 14.27
CA PRO A 347 -2.21 29.57 14.72
C PRO A 347 -3.69 29.65 15.12
N LEU A 348 -4.41 28.55 14.94
CA LEU A 348 -5.79 28.43 15.42
C LEU A 348 -5.80 27.98 16.89
N THR A 349 -6.74 28.52 17.66
CA THR A 349 -7.07 27.99 18.99
C THR A 349 -7.98 26.77 18.86
N ALA A 350 -7.99 25.88 19.85
CA ALA A 350 -8.85 24.69 19.84
C ALA A 350 -10.34 25.03 19.63
N ASP A 351 -10.83 26.11 20.24
CA ASP A 351 -12.21 26.58 20.04
C ASP A 351 -12.47 26.99 18.59
N ARG A 352 -11.49 27.66 17.95
CA ARG A 352 -11.61 28.07 16.56
C ARG A 352 -11.56 26.85 15.63
N GLU A 353 -10.74 25.85 15.94
CA GLU A 353 -10.70 24.60 15.20
C GLU A 353 -12.02 23.83 15.28
N ALA A 354 -12.63 23.81 16.46
CA ALA A 354 -13.96 23.22 16.64
C ALA A 354 -15.03 23.93 15.81
N GLN A 355 -15.00 25.27 15.75
CA GLN A 355 -15.90 26.06 14.89
C GLN A 355 -15.68 25.79 13.40
N VAL A 356 -14.42 25.65 12.97
CA VAL A 356 -14.09 25.31 11.58
C VAL A 356 -14.61 23.92 11.23
N LEU A 357 -14.41 22.93 12.09
CA LEU A 357 -14.92 21.58 11.91
C LEU A 357 -16.45 21.54 11.84
N GLU A 358 -17.13 22.28 12.72
CA GLU A 358 -18.59 22.41 12.69
C GLU A 358 -19.08 23.01 11.37
N GLN A 359 -18.41 24.09 10.90
CA GLN A 359 -18.75 24.73 9.63
C GLN A 359 -18.50 23.80 8.42
N LEU A 360 -17.40 23.04 8.42
CA LEU A 360 -17.10 22.04 7.39
C LEU A 360 -18.18 20.95 7.29
N LEU A 361 -18.79 20.58 8.42
CA LEU A 361 -19.83 19.54 8.48
C LEU A 361 -21.24 20.08 8.25
N SER A 362 -21.39 21.40 8.11
CA SER A 362 -22.69 22.06 7.94
C SER A 362 -23.23 21.99 6.51
N ASP A 363 -24.47 22.47 6.33
CA ASP A 363 -25.16 22.53 5.04
C ASP A 363 -24.95 23.88 4.32
N THR A 364 -23.99 24.72 4.75
CA THR A 364 -23.74 26.05 4.19
C THR A 364 -22.37 26.16 3.49
N PRO A 365 -22.16 25.50 2.35
CA PRO A 365 -20.84 25.35 1.71
C PRO A 365 -20.25 26.69 1.24
N LEU A 366 -21.08 27.67 0.87
CA LEU A 366 -20.61 28.99 0.49
C LEU A 366 -19.96 29.74 1.67
N GLN A 367 -20.50 29.56 2.88
CA GLN A 367 -19.93 30.10 4.09
C GLN A 367 -18.64 29.35 4.46
N THR A 368 -18.59 28.04 4.24
CA THR A 368 -17.38 27.23 4.39
C THR A 368 -16.25 27.71 3.47
N ILE A 369 -16.54 27.94 2.18
CA ILE A 369 -15.56 28.48 1.21
C ILE A 369 -15.06 29.86 1.65
N ALA A 370 -15.96 30.77 2.05
CA ALA A 370 -15.57 32.08 2.53
C ALA A 370 -14.71 32.01 3.80
N LEU A 371 -15.08 31.16 4.76
CA LEU A 371 -14.32 30.95 6.00
C LEU A 371 -12.91 30.45 5.71
N LEU A 372 -12.75 29.42 4.89
CA LEU A 372 -11.43 28.87 4.55
C LEU A 372 -10.56 29.89 3.83
N ARG A 373 -11.13 30.67 2.89
CA ARG A 373 -10.46 31.79 2.24
C ARG A 373 -9.96 32.80 3.27
N ASP A 374 -10.83 33.23 4.18
CA ASP A 374 -10.51 34.28 5.15
C ASP A 374 -9.43 33.82 6.14
N LEU A 375 -9.44 32.53 6.53
CA LEU A 375 -8.41 31.95 7.39
C LEU A 375 -7.06 31.87 6.68
N LEU A 376 -7.03 31.48 5.40
CA LEU A 376 -5.81 31.48 4.59
C LEU A 376 -5.26 32.90 4.39
N VAL A 377 -6.13 33.87 4.07
CA VAL A 377 -5.77 35.30 3.97
C VAL A 377 -5.24 35.84 5.31
N ALA A 378 -5.78 35.37 6.43
CA ALA A 378 -5.30 35.75 7.75
C ALA A 378 -3.96 35.12 8.14
N GLY A 379 -3.39 34.22 7.32
CA GLY A 379 -2.10 33.57 7.57
C GLY A 379 -2.20 32.23 8.32
N THR A 380 -3.39 31.60 8.36
CA THR A 380 -3.50 30.24 8.89
C THR A 380 -2.72 29.27 7.99
N ALA A 381 -1.92 28.39 8.58
CA ALA A 381 -1.13 27.42 7.82
C ALA A 381 -2.05 26.53 6.93
N PRO A 382 -1.81 26.45 5.61
CA PRO A 382 -2.63 25.65 4.70
C PRO A 382 -2.74 24.18 5.10
N ALA A 383 -1.64 23.58 5.55
CA ALA A 383 -1.62 22.20 6.04
C ALA A 383 -2.58 21.99 7.22
N ARG A 384 -2.69 22.96 8.14
CA ARG A 384 -3.60 22.85 9.30
C ARG A 384 -5.06 22.89 8.86
N LEU A 385 -5.42 23.72 7.88
CA LEU A 385 -6.77 23.73 7.33
C LEU A 385 -7.08 22.44 6.55
N ALA A 386 -6.13 21.92 5.78
CA ALA A 386 -6.27 20.64 5.10
C ALA A 386 -6.48 19.48 6.10
N GLN A 387 -5.76 19.49 7.22
CA GLN A 387 -5.95 18.52 8.30
C GLN A 387 -7.37 18.58 8.91
N LEU A 388 -7.94 19.78 9.08
CA LEU A 388 -9.32 19.94 9.54
C LEU A 388 -10.34 19.44 8.51
N VAL A 389 -10.06 19.61 7.21
CA VAL A 389 -10.88 19.00 6.13
C VAL A 389 -10.79 17.48 6.18
N ALA A 390 -9.61 16.90 6.38
CA ALA A 390 -9.43 15.46 6.56
C ALA A 390 -10.19 14.93 7.79
N LEU A 391 -10.15 15.66 8.91
CA LEU A 391 -10.94 15.35 10.10
C LEU A 391 -12.45 15.40 9.83
N ALA A 392 -12.93 16.41 9.10
CA ALA A 392 -14.34 16.49 8.72
C ALA A 392 -14.76 15.33 7.81
N ALA A 393 -13.90 14.92 6.87
CA ALA A 393 -14.13 13.76 6.02
C ALA A 393 -14.17 12.44 6.81
N ALA A 394 -13.23 12.22 7.74
CA ALA A 394 -13.27 11.07 8.64
C ALA A 394 -14.55 11.06 9.51
N GLU A 395 -14.98 12.23 9.98
CA GLU A 395 -16.23 12.36 10.73
C GLU A 395 -17.47 12.01 9.89
N ARG A 396 -17.46 12.26 8.56
CA ARG A 396 -18.53 11.77 7.66
C ARG A 396 -18.63 10.24 7.66
N ILE A 397 -17.49 9.53 7.74
CA ILE A 397 -17.45 8.06 7.86
C ILE A 397 -17.97 7.61 9.24
N VAL A 398 -17.61 8.31 10.32
CA VAL A 398 -18.14 8.03 11.67
C VAL A 398 -19.67 8.20 11.71
N ARG A 399 -20.19 9.20 11.02
CA ARG A 399 -21.63 9.51 10.94
C ARG A 399 -22.38 8.73 9.86
N PHE A 400 -21.69 7.92 9.06
CA PHE A 400 -22.29 7.17 7.96
C PHE A 400 -23.30 6.13 8.49
N HIS A 401 -24.52 6.15 7.95
CA HIS A 401 -25.58 5.24 8.38
C HIS A 401 -25.54 3.93 7.57
N THR A 402 -25.60 2.77 8.24
CA THR A 402 -25.54 1.44 7.59
C THR A 402 -26.78 1.08 6.76
N GLN A 403 -27.70 2.02 6.56
CA GLN A 403 -28.88 1.85 5.67
C GLN A 403 -28.60 2.37 4.25
N ASN A 404 -27.56 3.17 4.06
CA ASN A 404 -27.11 3.59 2.73
C ASN A 404 -26.62 2.37 1.93
N ASP A 405 -26.43 2.56 0.62
CA ASP A 405 -25.92 1.50 -0.23
C ASP A 405 -24.48 1.12 0.17
N PHE A 406 -24.09 -0.12 -0.11
CA PHE A 406 -22.73 -0.57 0.15
C PHE A 406 -21.70 0.26 -0.65
N GLY A 407 -22.01 0.63 -1.89
CA GLY A 407 -21.15 1.47 -2.72
C GLY A 407 -20.92 2.87 -2.16
N ASP A 408 -21.84 3.40 -1.34
CA ASP A 408 -21.75 4.75 -0.79
C ASP A 408 -20.64 4.90 0.25
N TRP A 409 -20.16 3.81 0.85
CA TRP A 409 -18.97 3.83 1.71
C TRP A 409 -17.72 4.30 0.97
N VAL A 410 -17.62 3.96 -0.32
CA VAL A 410 -16.48 4.36 -1.16
C VAL A 410 -16.51 5.87 -1.41
N ALA A 411 -17.69 6.49 -1.52
CA ALA A 411 -17.82 7.93 -1.74
C ALA A 411 -17.25 8.75 -0.57
N VAL A 412 -17.68 8.46 0.66
CA VAL A 412 -17.15 9.16 1.86
C VAL A 412 -15.66 8.88 2.07
N LEU A 413 -15.18 7.71 1.65
CA LEU A 413 -13.77 7.38 1.72
C LEU A 413 -12.94 8.16 0.70
N HIS A 414 -13.40 8.33 -0.53
CA HIS A 414 -12.71 9.13 -1.55
C HIS A 414 -12.41 10.53 -1.03
N THR A 415 -13.40 11.15 -0.39
CA THR A 415 -13.24 12.46 0.26
C THR A 415 -12.18 12.42 1.35
N PHE A 416 -12.17 11.38 2.20
CA PHE A 416 -11.18 11.26 3.27
C PHE A 416 -9.76 11.05 2.75
N THR A 417 -9.56 10.14 1.80
CA THR A 417 -8.23 9.84 1.25
C THR A 417 -7.69 10.99 0.42
N TYR A 418 -8.55 11.71 -0.31
CA TYR A 418 -8.18 12.96 -0.98
C TYR A 418 -7.75 14.02 0.04
N ALA A 419 -8.56 14.28 1.07
CA ALA A 419 -8.27 15.31 2.06
C ALA A 419 -6.98 15.00 2.84
N HIS A 420 -6.76 13.73 3.17
CA HIS A 420 -5.51 13.25 3.75
C HIS A 420 -4.32 13.50 2.80
N ALA A 421 -4.43 13.12 1.52
CA ALA A 421 -3.38 13.37 0.55
C ALA A 421 -3.05 14.87 0.41
N VAL A 422 -4.07 15.74 0.40
CA VAL A 422 -3.89 17.20 0.38
C VAL A 422 -3.15 17.68 1.63
N HIS A 423 -3.51 17.18 2.81
CA HIS A 423 -2.81 17.50 4.05
C HIS A 423 -1.33 17.11 3.99
N GLU A 424 -1.03 15.87 3.61
CA GLU A 424 0.35 15.37 3.50
C GLU A 424 1.19 16.18 2.49
N ARG A 425 0.61 16.57 1.36
CA ARG A 425 1.33 17.38 0.36
C ARG A 425 1.55 18.81 0.83
N LEU A 426 0.59 19.42 1.51
CA LEU A 426 0.73 20.78 2.04
C LEU A 426 1.66 20.88 3.26
N LEU A 427 2.00 19.77 3.93
CA LEU A 427 3.08 19.75 4.92
C LEU A 427 4.46 19.96 4.27
N GLN A 428 4.60 19.62 2.99
CA GLN A 428 5.88 19.63 2.27
C GLN A 428 5.97 20.72 1.21
N SER A 429 4.85 21.37 0.86
CA SER A 429 4.76 22.35 -0.21
C SER A 429 4.47 23.77 0.29
N ASP A 430 5.13 24.73 -0.34
CA ASP A 430 4.87 26.16 -0.16
C ASP A 430 4.19 26.79 -1.40
N GLU A 431 3.81 25.96 -2.39
CA GLU A 431 3.21 26.42 -3.65
C GLU A 431 1.81 26.98 -3.42
N PRO A 432 1.59 28.31 -3.58
CA PRO A 432 0.29 28.92 -3.26
C PRO A 432 -0.87 28.37 -4.09
N LEU A 433 -0.63 27.94 -5.33
CA LEU A 433 -1.69 27.38 -6.17
C LEU A 433 -2.24 26.06 -5.63
N LEU A 434 -1.45 25.28 -4.89
CA LEU A 434 -1.94 24.02 -4.30
C LEU A 434 -2.97 24.22 -3.20
N GLN A 435 -3.06 25.41 -2.61
CA GLN A 435 -4.04 25.73 -1.58
C GLN A 435 -5.48 25.56 -2.08
N ARG A 436 -5.72 25.60 -3.40
CA ARG A 436 -7.07 25.38 -3.96
C ARG A 436 -7.62 23.98 -3.67
N ALA A 437 -6.74 22.99 -3.50
CA ALA A 437 -7.11 21.62 -3.17
C ALA A 437 -7.88 21.51 -1.84
N ILE A 438 -7.64 22.45 -0.90
CA ILE A 438 -8.38 22.53 0.36
C ILE A 438 -9.87 22.77 0.10
N PHE A 439 -10.21 23.66 -0.83
CA PHE A 439 -11.60 23.96 -1.17
C PHE A 439 -12.28 22.80 -1.89
N HIS A 440 -11.55 22.08 -2.75
CA HIS A 440 -12.08 20.88 -3.41
C HIS A 440 -12.48 19.82 -2.37
N GLY A 441 -11.61 19.55 -1.39
CA GLY A 441 -11.91 18.62 -0.30
C GLY A 441 -13.06 19.10 0.58
N ALA A 442 -13.10 20.39 0.91
CA ALA A 442 -14.20 20.96 1.72
C ALA A 442 -15.56 20.85 1.01
N VAL A 443 -15.61 21.04 -0.30
CA VAL A 443 -16.84 20.83 -1.08
C VAL A 443 -17.21 19.35 -1.18
N ALA A 444 -16.23 18.45 -1.36
CA ALA A 444 -16.50 17.01 -1.33
C ALA A 444 -17.11 16.57 0.02
N VAL A 445 -16.60 17.08 1.16
CA VAL A 445 -17.18 16.85 2.50
C VAL A 445 -18.63 17.34 2.60
N TYR A 446 -18.98 18.44 1.92
CA TYR A 446 -20.35 18.92 1.85
C TYR A 446 -21.22 18.04 0.95
N LEU A 447 -20.71 17.57 -0.19
CA LEU A 447 -21.48 16.69 -1.09
C LEU A 447 -21.84 15.36 -0.41
N ASP A 448 -20.96 14.86 0.46
CA ASP A 448 -21.17 13.64 1.24
C ASP A 448 -22.24 13.76 2.35
N ARG A 449 -22.69 14.98 2.67
CA ARG A 449 -23.59 15.23 3.82
C ARG A 449 -24.86 14.39 3.83
N PHE A 450 -25.39 14.06 2.65
CA PHE A 450 -26.63 13.30 2.52
C PHE A 450 -26.48 11.85 2.99
N LEU A 451 -25.26 11.31 2.97
CA LEU A 451 -24.94 9.98 3.47
C LEU A 451 -24.96 9.91 5.01
N ASN A 452 -25.20 11.04 5.68
CA ASN A 452 -25.39 11.15 7.12
C ASN A 452 -26.83 11.58 7.49
N VAL A 453 -27.84 11.26 6.67
CA VAL A 453 -29.25 11.58 6.93
C VAL A 453 -30.09 10.28 7.00
N PRO A 454 -30.47 9.80 8.20
CA PRO A 454 -30.07 10.30 9.52
C PRO A 454 -28.61 9.98 9.84
N SER A 455 -27.98 10.78 10.71
CA SER A 455 -26.60 10.54 11.12
C SER A 455 -26.54 9.33 12.03
N ALA A 456 -25.59 8.42 11.79
CA ALA A 456 -25.26 7.41 12.77
C ALA A 456 -24.79 8.08 14.08
N ALA A 457 -25.22 7.53 15.21
CA ALA A 457 -24.81 8.02 16.51
C ALA A 457 -23.37 7.59 16.81
N ARG A 458 -22.57 8.51 17.36
CA ARG A 458 -21.27 8.15 17.92
C ARG A 458 -21.49 7.22 19.12
N PRO A 459 -20.75 6.10 19.24
CA PRO A 459 -20.86 5.24 20.40
C PRO A 459 -20.51 6.00 21.67
N LYS A 460 -21.15 5.63 22.79
CA LYS A 460 -20.84 6.21 24.11
C LYS A 460 -19.96 5.22 24.86
N PRO A 461 -18.94 5.70 25.60
CA PRO A 461 -18.14 4.82 26.44
C PRO A 461 -19.01 4.07 27.45
N SER A 462 -18.85 2.75 27.49
CA SER A 462 -19.43 1.87 28.50
C SER A 462 -18.52 1.83 29.73
N ALA A 463 -19.03 1.31 30.86
CA ALA A 463 -18.25 1.14 32.09
C ALA A 463 -17.24 -0.03 32.04
N VAL A 464 -16.81 -0.45 30.83
CA VAL A 464 -15.88 -1.56 30.62
C VAL A 464 -14.45 -1.04 30.81
N SER A 465 -13.64 -1.80 31.55
CA SER A 465 -12.22 -1.51 31.78
C SER A 465 -11.38 -2.72 31.44
N SER A 466 -10.11 -2.48 31.10
CA SER A 466 -9.05 -3.47 30.86
C SER A 466 -9.10 -4.71 31.81
N PRO A 467 -8.75 -5.93 31.33
CA PRO A 467 -8.07 -6.24 30.07
C PRO A 467 -9.01 -6.34 28.86
N PHE A 468 -8.55 -5.84 27.71
CA PHE A 468 -9.20 -6.02 26.41
C PHE A 468 -8.50 -7.12 25.62
N ASP A 469 -9.25 -8.10 25.14
CA ASP A 469 -8.74 -9.10 24.20
C ASP A 469 -8.95 -8.61 22.77
N HIS A 470 -7.85 -8.32 22.08
CA HIS A 470 -7.87 -7.85 20.69
C HIS A 470 -8.44 -8.89 19.72
N GLN A 471 -8.44 -10.16 20.10
CA GLN A 471 -9.06 -11.22 19.30
C GLN A 471 -10.59 -11.03 19.23
N GLU A 472 -11.24 -10.43 20.24
CA GLU A 472 -12.68 -10.16 20.21
C GLU A 472 -13.09 -9.26 19.03
N LEU A 473 -12.29 -8.23 18.75
CA LEU A 473 -12.54 -7.34 17.60
C LEU A 473 -12.38 -8.11 16.28
N LEU A 474 -11.37 -8.97 16.17
CA LEU A 474 -11.16 -9.80 14.99
C LEU A 474 -12.27 -10.84 14.81
N ASP A 475 -12.69 -11.52 15.87
CA ASP A 475 -13.77 -12.50 15.83
C ASP A 475 -15.11 -11.86 15.48
N MET A 476 -15.37 -10.63 15.96
CA MET A 476 -16.53 -9.85 15.50
C MET A 476 -16.50 -9.69 13.98
N LEU A 477 -15.36 -9.32 13.40
CA LEU A 477 -15.23 -9.11 11.96
C LEU A 477 -15.23 -10.40 11.12
N ASP A 478 -15.40 -11.57 11.74
CA ASP A 478 -15.73 -12.82 11.03
C ASP A 478 -17.24 -12.94 10.74
N LEU A 479 -18.05 -12.02 11.30
CA LEU A 479 -19.48 -11.92 11.07
C LEU A 479 -19.78 -10.67 10.22
N ARG A 480 -20.82 -10.77 9.37
CA ARG A 480 -21.30 -9.62 8.59
C ARG A 480 -22.01 -8.60 9.49
N GLN A 481 -22.06 -7.35 9.02
CA GLN A 481 -22.83 -6.24 9.61
C GLN A 481 -22.42 -5.84 11.04
N GLN A 482 -21.14 -5.95 11.38
CA GLN A 482 -20.61 -5.64 12.72
C GLN A 482 -20.12 -4.20 12.89
N VAL A 483 -20.58 -3.25 12.06
CA VAL A 483 -20.15 -1.83 12.10
C VAL A 483 -20.40 -1.18 13.48
N GLY A 484 -21.60 -1.40 14.05
CA GLY A 484 -21.95 -0.86 15.37
C GLY A 484 -21.12 -1.49 16.50
N PRO A 485 -21.14 -2.84 16.65
CA PRO A 485 -20.35 -3.54 17.66
C PRO A 485 -18.85 -3.25 17.60
N ALA A 486 -18.24 -3.24 16.42
CA ALA A 486 -16.82 -2.92 16.26
C ALA A 486 -16.51 -1.48 16.70
N ALA A 487 -17.36 -0.51 16.32
CA ALA A 487 -17.21 0.88 16.75
C ALA A 487 -17.36 1.05 18.28
N GLN A 488 -18.29 0.30 18.89
CA GLN A 488 -18.47 0.30 20.34
C GLN A 488 -17.25 -0.30 21.06
N TRP A 489 -16.72 -1.42 20.59
CA TRP A 489 -15.52 -2.05 21.16
C TRP A 489 -14.31 -1.11 21.09
N VAL A 490 -14.09 -0.44 19.96
CA VAL A 490 -13.01 0.53 19.80
C VAL A 490 -13.20 1.73 20.73
N THR A 491 -14.43 2.22 20.91
CA THR A 491 -14.74 3.29 21.87
C THR A 491 -14.41 2.84 23.30
N ASP A 492 -14.86 1.67 23.71
CA ASP A 492 -14.61 1.15 25.05
C ASP A 492 -13.11 0.91 25.28
N TYR A 493 -12.38 0.43 24.26
CA TYR A 493 -10.92 0.25 24.30
C TYR A 493 -10.19 1.58 24.59
N MET A 494 -10.51 2.64 23.85
CA MET A 494 -9.85 3.94 23.99
C MET A 494 -10.14 4.59 25.35
N HIS A 495 -11.38 4.48 25.85
CA HIS A 495 -11.79 5.07 27.12
C HIS A 495 -11.47 4.19 28.34
N GLY A 496 -11.23 2.89 28.13
CA GLY A 496 -10.89 1.90 29.16
C GLY A 496 -9.39 1.72 29.42
N GLY A 497 -8.54 2.60 28.87
CA GLY A 497 -7.09 2.59 29.07
C GLY A 497 -6.30 1.65 28.14
N GLY A 498 -6.85 1.31 26.97
CA GLY A 498 -6.16 0.53 25.96
C GLY A 498 -5.01 1.30 25.28
N GLU A 499 -3.99 0.58 24.82
CA GLU A 499 -2.81 1.13 24.16
C GLU A 499 -3.05 1.34 22.65
N PRO A 500 -3.02 2.59 22.14
CA PRO A 500 -3.38 2.86 20.75
C PRO A 500 -2.52 2.14 19.71
N GLY A 501 -1.23 1.92 20.00
CA GLY A 501 -0.33 1.17 19.10
C GLY A 501 -0.79 -0.27 18.89
N ALA A 502 -1.28 -0.95 19.94
CA ALA A 502 -1.81 -2.30 19.83
C ALA A 502 -3.12 -2.31 19.02
N LEU A 503 -3.98 -1.29 19.19
CA LEU A 503 -5.19 -1.14 18.39
C LEU A 503 -4.89 -0.90 16.90
N LEU A 504 -3.94 -0.04 16.57
CA LEU A 504 -3.52 0.20 15.18
C LEU A 504 -2.97 -1.08 14.53
N ASN A 505 -2.21 -1.90 15.27
CA ASN A 505 -1.79 -3.22 14.81
C ASN A 505 -3.01 -4.14 14.55
N THR A 506 -3.98 -4.18 15.46
CA THR A 506 -5.19 -5.01 15.30
C THR A 506 -6.07 -4.58 14.15
N LEU A 507 -6.28 -3.26 13.94
CA LEU A 507 -6.99 -2.75 12.76
C LEU A 507 -6.23 -3.08 11.46
N GLY A 508 -4.90 -3.06 11.51
CA GLY A 508 -4.06 -3.51 10.41
C GLY A 508 -4.28 -4.99 10.10
N HIS A 509 -4.32 -5.86 11.11
CA HIS A 509 -4.67 -7.27 10.93
C HIS A 509 -6.10 -7.48 10.47
N ALA A 510 -7.05 -6.67 10.95
CA ALA A 510 -8.45 -6.71 10.51
C ALA A 510 -8.57 -6.44 8.99
N LEU A 511 -7.75 -5.54 8.45
CA LEU A 511 -7.62 -5.30 7.01
C LEU A 511 -6.88 -6.46 6.30
N LEU A 512 -5.67 -6.77 6.77
CA LEU A 512 -4.70 -7.57 6.02
C LEU A 512 -5.05 -9.06 5.95
N ARG A 513 -5.95 -9.51 6.84
CA ARG A 513 -6.54 -10.85 6.83
C ARG A 513 -7.72 -11.00 5.87
N GLU A 514 -8.06 -9.96 5.11
CA GLU A 514 -9.13 -10.00 4.11
C GLU A 514 -8.55 -9.97 2.68
N ASP A 515 -9.31 -10.49 1.72
CA ASP A 515 -9.14 -10.17 0.30
C ASP A 515 -9.76 -8.80 0.02
N ALA A 516 -9.25 -7.79 0.73
CA ALA A 516 -9.82 -6.46 0.76
C ALA A 516 -9.77 -5.77 -0.61
N GLU A 517 -10.76 -4.92 -0.87
CA GLU A 517 -10.75 -4.02 -2.00
C GLU A 517 -9.73 -2.88 -1.79
N PHE A 518 -9.30 -2.27 -2.89
CA PHE A 518 -8.29 -1.20 -2.93
C PHE A 518 -8.46 -0.12 -1.85
N HIS A 519 -9.69 0.29 -1.65
CA HIS A 519 -10.09 1.40 -0.79
C HIS A 519 -9.87 1.15 0.71
N SER A 520 -10.09 -0.08 1.19
CA SER A 520 -9.78 -0.47 2.57
C SER A 520 -8.32 -0.25 2.96
N PHE A 521 -7.38 -0.41 2.01
CA PHE A 521 -5.95 -0.11 2.24
C PHE A 521 -5.69 1.38 2.40
N GLN A 522 -6.34 2.23 1.61
CA GLN A 522 -6.24 3.68 1.74
C GLN A 522 -6.88 4.17 3.05
N MET A 523 -8.01 3.58 3.46
CA MET A 523 -8.68 3.91 4.72
C MET A 523 -7.75 3.67 5.91
N TYR A 524 -7.13 2.49 5.99
CA TYR A 524 -6.22 2.17 7.08
C TYR A 524 -5.02 3.12 7.11
N GLU A 525 -4.35 3.31 5.97
CA GLU A 525 -3.17 4.16 5.90
C GLU A 525 -3.47 5.62 6.25
N ALA A 526 -4.52 6.21 5.67
CA ALA A 526 -4.91 7.58 5.97
C ALA A 526 -5.30 7.76 7.45
N ALA A 527 -6.02 6.79 8.04
CA ALA A 527 -6.38 6.85 9.47
C ALA A 527 -5.15 6.75 10.38
N VAL A 528 -4.20 5.86 10.06
CA VAL A 528 -2.94 5.70 10.78
C VAL A 528 -2.12 7.00 10.73
N ALA A 529 -1.93 7.55 9.52
CA ALA A 529 -1.14 8.74 9.31
C ALA A 529 -1.78 9.95 10.01
N GLU A 530 -3.07 10.20 9.82
CA GLU A 530 -3.77 11.29 10.50
C GLU A 530 -3.77 11.12 12.03
N TYR A 531 -3.91 9.90 12.54
CA TYR A 531 -3.80 9.64 13.98
C TYR A 531 -2.45 10.11 14.53
N ASP A 532 -1.34 9.77 13.86
CA ASP A 532 0.00 10.20 14.26
C ASP A 532 0.16 11.72 14.17
N ARG A 533 -0.39 12.35 13.12
CA ARG A 533 -0.37 13.82 12.97
C ARG A 533 -1.12 14.51 14.11
N TRP A 534 -2.23 13.92 14.58
CA TRP A 534 -2.97 14.43 15.74
C TRP A 534 -2.35 14.04 17.08
N GLN A 535 -1.47 13.04 17.14
CA GLN A 535 -0.73 12.68 18.35
C GLN A 535 0.26 13.77 18.78
N ALA A 536 0.79 14.54 17.83
CA ALA A 536 1.64 15.69 18.11
C ALA A 536 0.90 16.87 18.76
N ALA A 537 -0.45 16.87 18.76
CA ALA A 537 -1.28 17.92 19.33
C ALA A 537 -1.91 17.49 20.67
N GLU A 538 -1.98 18.44 21.61
CA GLU A 538 -2.54 18.24 22.95
C GLU A 538 -3.97 18.79 23.08
N GLY A 539 -4.70 18.32 24.09
CA GLY A 539 -6.02 18.82 24.46
C GLY A 539 -7.20 18.04 23.88
N ALA A 540 -8.39 18.33 24.42
CA ALA A 540 -9.61 17.56 24.17
C ALA A 540 -10.03 17.52 22.69
N PHE A 541 -9.74 18.58 21.91
CA PHE A 541 -10.02 18.60 20.48
C PHE A 541 -9.14 17.60 19.71
N ALA A 542 -7.84 17.57 20.00
CA ALA A 542 -6.91 16.61 19.40
C ALA A 542 -7.21 15.17 19.83
N GLU A 543 -7.59 14.95 21.09
CA GLU A 543 -8.08 13.64 21.58
C GLU A 543 -9.30 13.15 20.78
N LYS A 544 -10.30 14.02 20.60
CA LYS A 544 -11.48 13.69 19.80
C LYS A 544 -11.13 13.42 18.34
N ALA A 545 -10.18 14.15 17.77
CA ALA A 545 -9.73 13.94 16.40
C ALA A 545 -9.06 12.57 16.23
N ARG A 546 -8.15 12.19 17.15
CA ARG A 546 -7.54 10.85 17.19
C ARG A 546 -8.58 9.75 17.29
N GLU A 547 -9.57 9.92 18.17
CA GLU A 547 -10.69 9.01 18.32
C GLU A 547 -11.51 8.86 17.03
N THR A 548 -11.77 9.97 16.33
CA THR A 548 -12.47 9.96 15.04
C THR A 548 -11.72 9.15 13.97
N MET A 549 -10.38 9.21 13.90
CA MET A 549 -9.60 8.40 12.95
C MET A 549 -9.76 6.90 13.20
N LEU A 550 -9.64 6.49 14.47
CA LEU A 550 -9.77 5.08 14.85
C LEU A 550 -11.19 4.56 14.64
N LEU A 551 -12.21 5.37 14.96
CA LEU A 551 -13.61 5.01 14.73
C LEU A 551 -13.96 4.93 13.24
N ALA A 552 -13.49 5.87 12.42
CA ALA A 552 -13.70 5.84 10.98
C ALA A 552 -13.11 4.56 10.37
N CYS A 553 -11.87 4.22 10.74
CA CYS A 553 -11.19 3.01 10.28
C CYS A 553 -11.94 1.74 10.70
N ALA A 554 -12.27 1.61 11.99
CA ALA A 554 -12.98 0.44 12.51
C ALA A 554 -14.35 0.25 11.84
N ARG A 555 -15.12 1.33 11.66
CA ARG A 555 -16.43 1.27 11.01
C ARG A 555 -16.32 0.87 9.54
N TYR A 556 -15.38 1.44 8.81
CA TYR A 556 -15.19 1.14 7.40
C TYR A 556 -14.76 -0.32 7.20
N LEU A 557 -13.75 -0.80 7.94
CA LEU A 557 -13.30 -2.19 7.87
C LEU A 557 -14.42 -3.15 8.25
N ALA A 558 -15.20 -2.83 9.29
CA ALA A 558 -16.34 -3.65 9.71
C ALA A 558 -17.49 -3.70 8.69
N ALA A 559 -17.61 -2.68 7.84
CA ALA A 559 -18.60 -2.67 6.77
C ALA A 559 -18.20 -3.62 5.63
N HIS A 560 -16.89 -3.82 5.40
CA HIS A 560 -16.34 -4.58 4.27
C HIS A 560 -15.89 -6.00 4.63
N ALA A 561 -15.88 -6.35 5.92
CA ALA A 561 -15.56 -7.69 6.42
C ALA A 561 -16.81 -8.54 6.73
N PRO A 562 -16.74 -9.88 6.63
CA PRO A 562 -15.61 -10.67 6.11
C PRO A 562 -15.64 -10.84 4.57
N THR A 563 -14.48 -11.16 4.01
CA THR A 563 -14.25 -11.57 2.61
C THR A 563 -13.86 -13.06 2.52
N ALA A 564 -13.35 -13.54 1.38
CA ALA A 564 -12.99 -14.94 1.17
C ALA A 564 -11.69 -15.39 1.88
N ARG A 565 -10.74 -14.46 2.08
CA ARG A 565 -9.45 -14.66 2.78
C ARG A 565 -8.49 -15.66 2.11
N GLU A 566 -8.44 -15.70 0.78
CA GLU A 566 -7.54 -16.55 -0.01
C GLU A 566 -6.07 -16.10 0.05
N LEU A 567 -5.83 -14.79 -0.10
CA LEU A 567 -4.48 -14.21 -0.05
C LEU A 567 -3.81 -14.42 1.32
N PRO A 568 -4.40 -14.04 2.46
CA PRO A 568 -3.77 -14.25 3.75
C PRO A 568 -3.55 -15.73 4.08
N HIS A 569 -4.41 -16.63 3.57
CA HIS A 569 -4.17 -18.06 3.67
C HIS A 569 -2.89 -18.48 2.94
N THR A 570 -2.66 -17.97 1.72
CA THR A 570 -1.43 -18.20 0.95
C THR A 570 -0.18 -17.68 1.68
N ALA A 571 -0.26 -16.49 2.30
CA ALA A 571 0.83 -15.96 3.12
C ALA A 571 1.11 -16.81 4.36
N LYS A 572 0.06 -17.28 5.05
CA LYS A 572 0.18 -18.20 6.19
C LYS A 572 0.85 -19.50 5.77
N ILE A 573 0.47 -20.08 4.63
CA ILE A 573 1.15 -21.24 4.05
C ILE A 573 2.63 -20.95 3.83
N ALA A 574 2.98 -19.85 3.15
CA ALA A 574 4.37 -19.50 2.88
C ALA A 574 5.21 -19.34 4.17
N TRP A 575 4.63 -18.73 5.20
CA TRP A 575 5.23 -18.57 6.52
C TRP A 575 5.50 -19.91 7.22
N ARG A 576 4.47 -20.76 7.31
CA ARG A 576 4.58 -22.13 7.86
C ARG A 576 5.62 -22.93 7.08
N LEU A 577 5.65 -22.74 5.77
CA LEU A 577 6.62 -23.41 4.92
C LEU A 577 8.06 -22.99 5.24
N HIS A 578 8.29 -21.69 5.47
CA HIS A 578 9.60 -21.18 5.85
C HIS A 578 10.08 -21.74 7.20
N LYS A 579 9.16 -21.94 8.16
CA LYS A 579 9.47 -22.56 9.47
C LYS A 579 9.78 -24.06 9.42
N GLY A 580 9.63 -24.69 8.25
CA GLY A 580 9.84 -26.13 8.10
C GLY A 580 8.65 -26.99 8.58
N GLU A 581 7.47 -26.40 8.79
CA GLU A 581 6.27 -27.15 9.18
C GLU A 581 5.83 -28.13 8.08
N ARG A 582 5.17 -29.22 8.48
CA ARG A 582 4.69 -30.29 7.60
C ARG A 582 3.19 -30.11 7.35
N LEU A 583 2.86 -29.34 6.32
CA LEU A 583 1.47 -28.97 6.02
C LEU A 583 0.53 -30.16 5.73
N PHE A 584 1.09 -31.31 5.30
CA PHE A 584 0.31 -32.49 4.93
C PHE A 584 -0.04 -33.40 6.12
N GLU A 585 0.55 -33.17 7.30
CA GLU A 585 0.35 -34.00 8.51
C GLU A 585 -0.67 -33.39 9.49
N GLU A 586 -1.13 -32.16 9.27
CA GLU A 586 -2.05 -31.46 10.17
C GLU A 586 -3.49 -31.46 9.64
N GLU A 587 -4.42 -31.95 10.48
CA GLU A 587 -5.86 -31.63 10.46
C GLU A 587 -6.16 -30.48 11.43
#